data_AF-A0A7W1NJM0-F1
#
_entry.id   AF-A0A7W1NJM0-F1
#
_cell.length_a   1.000
_cell.length_b   1.000
_cell.length_c   1.000
_cell.angle_alpha   90.00
_cell.angle_beta   90.00
_cell.angle_gamma   90.00
#
_symmetry.space_group_name_H-M   'P 1'
#
loop_
_entity.id
_entity.type
_entity.pdbx_description
1 polymer ?
#
loop_
_entity_poly.entity_id
_entity_poly.type
_entity_poly.pdbx_seq_one_letter_code
_entity_poly.pdbx_strand_id
1 'polypeptide(L)'
;MPSIRLDAIKPGKLPTGQEYVTAMKKAAQKTADLTKRDLESTTRTWKHKPKFAVVVGENAAAYVVFAGTNDQIYRYVDEGTKPHDIKPKRSKFLRFSSGYTAKGKTGVIGSQPGGSSGDNVFSQGVHHPGFAGRHFTVLIAKRRQKTMEQEMSQALAKVARKQG
;
A
#
# COMPACT_ATOMS: atom_id res chain seq x y z
N MET A 1 24.24 20.18 51.20
CA MET A 1 23.86 19.46 49.97
C MET A 1 22.84 20.30 49.22
N PRO A 2 22.94 20.47 47.89
CA PRO A 2 21.92 21.21 47.14
C PRO A 2 20.61 20.40 47.10
N SER A 3 19.51 21.01 47.54
CA SER A 3 18.16 20.44 47.47
C SER A 3 17.44 20.93 46.22
N ILE A 4 17.04 20.01 45.34
CA ILE A 4 16.18 20.31 44.19
C ILE A 4 14.73 20.26 44.65
N ARG A 5 14.04 21.40 44.64
CA ARG A 5 12.56 21.46 44.74
C ARG A 5 11.99 21.06 43.39
N LEU A 6 11.28 19.94 43.34
CA LEU A 6 10.42 19.58 42.22
C LEU A 6 9.04 20.15 42.51
N ASP A 7 8.74 21.33 41.97
CA ASP A 7 7.37 21.83 41.95
C ASP A 7 6.55 20.92 41.05
N ALA A 8 5.49 20.31 41.59
CA ALA A 8 4.55 19.53 40.80
C ALA A 8 3.93 20.48 39.76
N ILE A 9 4.35 20.34 38.50
CA ILE A 9 3.70 20.98 37.36
C ILE A 9 2.29 20.38 37.32
N LYS A 10 1.33 21.09 37.91
CA LYS A 10 -0.08 20.76 37.83
C LYS A 10 -0.41 20.74 36.33
N PRO A 11 -0.77 19.59 35.75
CA PRO A 11 -1.09 19.56 34.34
C PRO A 11 -2.20 20.60 34.11
N GLY A 12 -2.04 21.45 33.11
CA GLY A 12 -3.15 22.25 32.62
C GLY A 12 -4.34 21.35 32.25
N LYS A 13 -5.50 21.98 32.01
CA LYS A 13 -6.78 21.31 31.72
C LYS A 13 -6.56 20.10 30.81
N LEU A 14 -7.13 18.94 31.10
CA LEU A 14 -7.00 17.72 30.28
C LEU A 14 -7.70 17.87 28.91
N PRO A 15 -7.22 17.18 27.85
CA PRO A 15 -7.74 17.44 26.51
C PRO A 15 -9.16 16.97 26.36
N THR A 16 -9.96 17.78 25.66
CA THR A 16 -11.34 17.40 25.38
C THR A 16 -11.35 16.16 24.49
N GLY A 17 -12.34 15.28 24.65
CA GLY A 17 -12.50 14.10 23.79
C GLY A 17 -12.46 14.45 22.30
N GLN A 18 -12.94 15.64 21.93
CA GLN A 18 -12.94 16.13 20.56
C GLN A 18 -11.54 16.41 19.98
N GLU A 19 -10.60 16.90 20.80
CA GLU A 19 -9.21 17.14 20.37
C GLU A 19 -8.49 15.82 20.09
N TYR A 20 -8.73 14.81 20.93
CA TYR A 20 -8.23 13.45 20.71
C TYR A 20 -8.81 12.82 19.44
N VAL A 21 -10.13 12.89 19.24
CA VAL A 21 -10.81 12.39 18.03
C VAL A 21 -10.24 13.06 16.77
N THR A 22 -10.08 14.38 16.79
CA THR A 22 -9.52 15.14 15.65
C THR A 22 -8.08 14.72 15.34
N ALA A 23 -7.26 14.54 16.38
CA ALA A 23 -5.86 14.12 16.23
C ALA A 23 -5.75 12.70 15.64
N MET A 24 -6.59 11.78 16.10
CA MET A 24 -6.66 10.40 15.62
C MET A 24 -7.15 10.32 14.17
N LYS A 25 -8.20 11.08 13.81
CA LYS A 25 -8.68 11.20 12.44
C LYS A 25 -7.60 11.72 11.50
N LYS A 26 -6.83 12.72 11.93
CA LYS A 26 -5.70 13.26 11.15
C LYS A 26 -4.59 12.23 10.94
N ALA A 27 -4.27 11.45 11.96
CA ALA A 27 -3.31 10.36 11.85
C ALA A 27 -3.78 9.28 10.86
N ALA A 28 -5.06 8.88 10.94
CA ALA A 28 -5.65 7.93 10.00
C ALA A 28 -5.64 8.45 8.55
N GLN A 29 -5.97 9.73 8.34
CA GLN A 29 -5.91 10.36 7.01
C GLN A 29 -4.48 10.39 6.47
N LYS A 30 -3.49 10.71 7.30
CA LYS A 30 -2.07 10.66 6.90
C LYS A 30 -1.67 9.25 6.47
N THR A 31 -2.07 8.21 7.20
CA THR A 31 -1.84 6.82 6.81
C THR A 31 -2.55 6.48 5.49
N ALA A 32 -3.76 6.97 5.27
CA ALA A 32 -4.48 6.78 4.01
C ALA A 32 -3.71 7.39 2.82
N ASP A 33 -3.21 8.61 2.95
CA ASP A 33 -2.43 9.28 1.91
C ASP A 33 -1.12 8.52 1.60
N LEU A 34 -0.44 8.03 2.65
CA LEU A 34 0.78 7.23 2.50
C LEU A 34 0.50 5.87 1.85
N THR A 35 -0.63 5.24 2.19
CA THR A 35 -1.08 3.98 1.59
C THR A 35 -1.34 4.15 0.10
N LYS A 36 -2.03 5.25 -0.27
CA LYS A 36 -2.27 5.59 -1.68
C LYS A 36 -0.97 5.77 -2.46
N ARG A 37 -0.01 6.52 -1.91
CA ARG A 37 1.30 6.73 -2.55
C ARG A 37 2.06 5.42 -2.75
N ASP A 38 2.02 4.51 -1.76
CA ASP A 38 2.67 3.21 -1.89
C ASP A 38 2.03 2.40 -3.03
N LEU A 39 0.69 2.33 -3.09
CA LEU A 39 -0.03 1.64 -4.16
C LEU A 39 0.33 2.23 -5.54
N GLU A 40 0.32 3.55 -5.68
CA GLU A 40 0.70 4.24 -6.92
C GLU A 40 2.16 3.96 -7.31
N SER A 41 3.06 3.81 -6.34
CA SER A 41 4.47 3.50 -6.60
C SER A 41 4.67 2.13 -7.27
N THR A 42 3.82 1.16 -6.97
CA THR A 42 3.87 -0.21 -7.54
C THR A 42 3.54 -0.25 -9.03
N THR A 43 2.90 0.79 -9.55
CA THR A 43 2.47 0.90 -10.96
C THR A 43 3.09 2.11 -11.67
N ARG A 44 4.08 2.78 -11.05
CA ARG A 44 4.72 4.00 -11.58
C ARG A 44 5.31 3.83 -12.98
N THR A 45 5.84 2.66 -13.34
CA THR A 45 6.40 2.41 -14.69
C THR A 45 5.40 1.78 -15.68
N TRP A 46 4.14 1.61 -15.28
CA TRP A 46 3.10 1.04 -16.15
C TRP A 46 2.56 2.10 -17.10
N LYS A 47 2.24 1.70 -18.34
CA LYS A 47 1.58 2.58 -19.32
C LYS A 47 0.12 2.80 -18.93
N HIS A 48 -0.57 1.70 -18.62
CA HIS A 48 -1.90 1.72 -18.00
C HIS A 48 -1.77 2.00 -16.50
N LYS A 49 -2.60 2.88 -15.95
CA LYS A 49 -2.55 3.29 -14.53
C LYS A 49 -3.82 2.83 -13.80
N PRO A 50 -3.72 1.84 -12.89
CA PRO A 50 -4.82 1.50 -12.01
C PRO A 50 -5.26 2.69 -11.16
N LYS A 51 -6.57 2.82 -10.95
CA LYS A 51 -7.14 3.82 -10.04
C LYS A 51 -7.31 3.20 -8.66
N PHE A 52 -6.64 3.76 -7.66
CA PHE A 52 -6.75 3.31 -6.28
C PHE A 52 -7.74 4.18 -5.50
N ALA A 53 -8.72 3.54 -4.86
CA ALA A 53 -9.60 4.18 -3.88
C ALA A 53 -9.02 3.93 -2.49
N VAL A 54 -8.91 4.99 -1.69
CA VAL A 54 -8.51 4.91 -0.28
C VAL A 54 -9.50 5.72 0.55
N VAL A 55 -10.10 5.09 1.54
CA VAL A 55 -11.09 5.70 2.43
C VAL A 55 -10.73 5.42 3.89
N VAL A 56 -10.94 6.42 4.75
CA VAL A 56 -10.86 6.24 6.21
C VAL A 56 -12.27 5.96 6.70
N GLY A 57 -12.48 4.76 7.22
CA GLY A 57 -13.66 4.39 7.98
C GLY A 57 -13.42 4.61 9.47
N GLU A 58 -14.53 4.73 10.19
CA GLU A 58 -14.57 4.75 11.65
C GLU A 58 -15.52 3.64 12.09
N ASN A 59 -15.09 2.83 13.06
CA ASN A 59 -15.98 1.92 13.77
C ASN A 59 -16.00 2.32 15.26
N ALA A 60 -16.86 1.68 16.05
CA ALA A 60 -17.06 2.01 17.46
C ALA A 60 -15.78 1.95 18.33
N ALA A 61 -14.70 1.32 17.85
CA ALA A 61 -13.46 1.12 18.59
C ALA A 61 -12.20 1.73 17.94
N ALA A 62 -12.21 2.02 16.62
CA ALA A 62 -11.01 2.37 15.88
C ALA A 62 -11.28 3.05 14.52
N TYR A 63 -10.28 3.78 14.04
CA TYR A 63 -10.19 4.15 12.63
C TYR A 63 -9.62 2.99 11.81
N VAL A 64 -10.19 2.78 10.62
CA VAL A 64 -9.75 1.76 9.67
C VAL A 64 -9.47 2.42 8.33
N VAL A 65 -8.35 2.09 7.69
CA VAL A 65 -8.03 2.55 6.33
C VAL A 65 -8.33 1.43 5.36
N PHE A 66 -9.29 1.65 4.46
CA PHE A 66 -9.59 0.74 3.36
C PHE A 66 -8.92 1.26 2.08
N ALA A 67 -8.19 0.39 1.40
CA ALA A 67 -7.51 0.73 0.15
C ALA A 67 -7.63 -0.41 -0.86
N GLY A 68 -7.92 -0.08 -2.12
CA GLY A 68 -8.07 -1.09 -3.16
C GLY A 68 -8.25 -0.53 -4.57
N THR A 69 -8.36 -1.44 -5.54
CA THR A 69 -8.66 -1.12 -6.94
C THR A 69 -9.49 -2.24 -7.56
N ASN A 70 -10.32 -1.90 -8.54
CA ASN A 70 -11.06 -2.86 -9.35
C ASN A 70 -10.29 -3.27 -10.62
N ASP A 71 -9.02 -2.88 -10.73
CA ASP A 71 -8.18 -3.19 -11.87
C ASP A 71 -7.77 -4.66 -11.88
N GLN A 72 -8.26 -5.39 -12.88
CA GLN A 72 -8.03 -6.83 -13.00
C GLN A 72 -6.57 -7.17 -13.31
N ILE A 73 -5.85 -6.31 -14.05
CA ILE A 73 -4.42 -6.53 -14.35
C ILE A 73 -3.62 -6.37 -13.07
N TYR A 74 -3.92 -5.34 -12.28
CA TYR A 74 -3.32 -5.14 -10.97
C TYR A 74 -3.54 -6.35 -10.07
N ARG A 75 -4.79 -6.85 -10.00
CA ARG A 75 -5.14 -8.04 -9.22
C ARG A 75 -4.30 -9.24 -9.61
N TYR A 76 -4.15 -9.54 -10.90
CA TYR A 76 -3.30 -10.66 -11.33
C TYR A 76 -1.84 -10.49 -10.93
N VAL A 77 -1.29 -9.28 -11.04
CA VAL A 77 0.10 -9.03 -10.60
C VAL A 77 0.24 -9.17 -9.09
N ASP A 78 -0.74 -8.70 -8.33
CA ASP A 78 -0.70 -8.71 -6.88
C ASP A 78 -0.90 -10.11 -6.30
N GLU A 79 -1.97 -10.80 -6.70
CA GLU A 79 -2.39 -12.12 -6.20
C GLU A 79 -1.68 -13.29 -6.89
N GLY A 80 -1.21 -13.08 -8.12
CA GLY A 80 -0.67 -14.14 -8.96
C GLY A 80 -1.70 -14.80 -9.86
N THR A 81 -1.25 -15.79 -10.63
CA THR A 81 -2.10 -16.61 -11.51
C THR A 81 -1.74 -18.08 -11.38
N LYS A 82 -2.75 -18.95 -11.52
CA LYS A 82 -2.57 -20.41 -11.54
C LYS A 82 -2.00 -20.87 -12.90
N PRO A 83 -1.47 -22.10 -13.02
CA PRO A 83 -1.16 -22.68 -14.32
C PRO A 83 -2.36 -22.63 -15.27
N HIS A 84 -2.15 -22.21 -16.51
CA HIS A 84 -3.21 -22.10 -17.51
C HIS A 84 -2.65 -22.07 -18.94
N ASP A 85 -3.48 -22.50 -19.89
CA ASP A 85 -3.17 -22.37 -21.31
C ASP A 85 -3.51 -20.98 -21.83
N ILE A 86 -2.56 -20.40 -22.56
CA ILE A 86 -2.75 -19.18 -23.34
C ILE A 86 -2.89 -19.59 -24.79
N LYS A 87 -4.06 -19.30 -25.39
CA LYS A 87 -4.37 -19.62 -26.78
C LYS A 87 -4.67 -18.35 -27.59
N PRO A 88 -4.31 -18.31 -28.89
CA PRO A 88 -4.73 -17.24 -29.79
C PRO A 88 -6.25 -17.12 -29.83
N LYS A 89 -6.78 -15.89 -29.73
CA LYS A 89 -8.24 -15.65 -29.81
C LYS A 89 -8.72 -15.28 -31.22
N ARG A 90 -7.90 -14.55 -31.99
CA ARG A 90 -8.28 -13.97 -33.29
C ARG A 90 -7.27 -14.24 -34.40
N SER A 91 -6.15 -14.89 -34.09
CA SER A 91 -5.04 -15.17 -35.00
C SER A 91 -4.69 -16.66 -34.95
N LYS A 92 -3.91 -17.14 -35.92
CA LYS A 92 -3.41 -18.52 -35.92
C LYS A 92 -2.30 -18.77 -34.88
N PHE A 93 -1.57 -17.71 -34.51
CA PHE A 93 -0.44 -17.78 -33.59
C PHE A 93 -0.46 -16.63 -32.59
N LEU A 94 0.05 -16.89 -31.39
CA LEU A 94 0.51 -15.89 -30.43
C LEU A 94 1.80 -15.26 -30.96
N ARG A 95 2.05 -14.02 -30.57
CA ARG A 95 3.31 -13.32 -30.85
C ARG A 95 3.78 -12.63 -29.57
N PHE A 96 4.99 -12.96 -29.13
CA PHE A 96 5.65 -12.36 -27.97
C PHE A 96 7.16 -12.35 -28.19
N SER A 97 7.91 -11.51 -27.46
CA SER A 97 9.37 -11.47 -27.59
C SER A 97 10.04 -12.57 -26.75
N SER A 98 11.18 -13.06 -27.19
CA SER A 98 11.93 -14.14 -26.53
C SER A 98 12.46 -13.78 -25.14
N GLY A 99 12.65 -12.48 -24.87
CA GLY A 99 13.09 -11.94 -23.58
C GLY A 99 12.05 -11.03 -22.91
N TYR A 100 12.08 -10.99 -21.58
CA TYR A 100 11.25 -10.08 -20.79
C TYR A 100 11.89 -9.71 -19.45
N THR A 101 11.87 -8.42 -19.13
CA THR A 101 12.27 -7.87 -17.83
C THR A 101 11.04 -7.38 -17.07
N ALA A 102 10.78 -7.99 -15.91
CA ALA A 102 9.65 -7.62 -15.05
C ALA A 102 9.80 -6.22 -14.42
N LYS A 103 8.72 -5.46 -14.42
CA LYS A 103 8.64 -4.10 -13.84
C LYS A 103 8.51 -4.08 -12.30
N GLY A 104 8.33 -5.23 -11.67
CA GLY A 104 8.15 -5.36 -10.23
C GLY A 104 8.74 -6.68 -9.73
N LYS A 105 9.04 -6.74 -8.43
CA LYS A 105 9.61 -7.90 -7.76
C LYS A 105 8.76 -8.25 -6.55
N THR A 106 8.64 -9.55 -6.26
CA THR A 106 7.92 -10.04 -5.08
C THR A 106 8.62 -9.52 -3.83
N GLY A 107 7.86 -9.06 -2.83
CA GLY A 107 8.44 -8.50 -1.60
C GLY A 107 8.86 -7.03 -1.68
N VAL A 108 8.81 -6.40 -2.86
CA VAL A 108 9.30 -5.02 -3.06
C VAL A 108 8.15 -4.08 -3.40
N ILE A 109 7.87 -3.12 -2.51
CA ILE A 109 6.89 -2.05 -2.78
C ILE A 109 7.54 -1.02 -3.71
N GLY A 110 7.14 -1.06 -4.99
CA GLY A 110 7.59 -0.12 -6.00
C GLY A 110 7.62 -0.76 -7.38
N SER A 111 8.08 0.02 -8.36
CA SER A 111 8.28 -0.45 -9.74
C SER A 111 9.58 0.08 -10.33
N GLN A 112 10.12 -0.71 -11.25
CA GLN A 112 11.36 -0.51 -11.99
C GLN A 112 11.04 -0.44 -13.49
N PRO A 113 11.92 0.15 -14.32
CA PRO A 113 11.84 0.00 -15.77
C PRO A 113 11.92 -1.48 -16.16
N GLY A 114 11.22 -1.85 -17.22
CA GLY A 114 11.14 -3.22 -17.70
C GLY A 114 10.34 -3.29 -18.99
N GLY A 115 10.46 -4.40 -19.71
CA GLY A 115 9.86 -4.55 -21.03
C GLY A 115 10.31 -5.83 -21.72
N SER A 116 9.73 -6.06 -22.89
CA SER A 116 10.10 -7.16 -23.78
C SER A 116 11.41 -6.86 -24.52
N SER A 117 12.19 -7.89 -24.81
CA SER A 117 13.46 -7.79 -25.54
C SER A 117 13.66 -9.03 -26.42
N GLY A 118 14.62 -8.96 -27.35
CA GLY A 118 14.94 -10.07 -28.26
C GLY A 118 13.93 -10.27 -29.39
N ASP A 119 14.11 -11.36 -30.13
CA ASP A 119 13.35 -11.68 -31.34
C ASP A 119 11.89 -12.03 -31.05
N ASN A 120 11.03 -11.86 -32.06
CA ASN A 120 9.64 -12.29 -31.98
C ASN A 120 9.54 -13.82 -32.08
N VAL A 121 8.87 -14.42 -31.11
CA VAL A 121 8.50 -15.83 -31.06
C VAL A 121 7.02 -15.98 -31.39
N PHE A 122 6.72 -17.01 -32.17
CA PHE A 122 5.37 -17.37 -32.57
C PHE A 122 5.02 -18.76 -32.05
N SER A 123 3.82 -18.92 -31.48
CA SER A 123 3.35 -20.23 -31.00
C SER A 123 1.84 -20.38 -31.18
N GLN A 124 1.37 -21.61 -31.41
CA GLN A 124 -0.07 -21.93 -31.43
C GLN A 124 -0.69 -21.89 -30.02
N GLY A 125 0.12 -21.91 -28.98
CA GLY A 125 -0.31 -21.80 -27.59
C GLY A 125 0.87 -21.87 -26.62
N VAL A 126 0.67 -21.41 -25.39
CA VAL A 126 1.67 -21.50 -24.33
C VAL A 126 1.00 -22.06 -23.09
N HIS A 127 1.52 -23.15 -22.55
CA HIS A 127 1.15 -23.61 -21.21
C HIS A 127 1.92 -22.79 -20.18
N HIS A 128 1.28 -21.79 -19.59
CA HIS A 128 1.91 -20.91 -18.62
C HIS A 128 1.83 -21.55 -17.22
N PRO A 129 2.94 -21.73 -16.49
CA PRO A 129 2.94 -22.38 -15.18
C PRO A 129 2.27 -21.55 -14.07
N GLY A 130 1.92 -20.30 -14.38
CA GLY A 130 1.42 -19.34 -13.40
C GLY A 130 2.56 -18.61 -12.68
N PHE A 131 2.21 -17.84 -11.66
CA PHE A 131 3.17 -17.22 -10.74
C PHE A 131 2.49 -16.85 -9.42
N ALA A 132 3.25 -16.78 -8.34
CA ALA A 132 2.72 -16.62 -6.98
C ALA A 132 2.17 -15.22 -6.65
N GLY A 133 2.35 -14.22 -7.52
CA GLY A 133 2.00 -12.83 -7.23
C GLY A 133 3.14 -12.03 -6.62
N ARG A 134 2.88 -10.73 -6.43
CA ARG A 134 3.82 -9.78 -5.81
C ARG A 134 3.45 -9.42 -4.37
N HIS A 135 2.17 -9.58 -4.02
CA HIS A 135 1.58 -9.32 -2.70
C HIS A 135 1.85 -7.90 -2.18
N PHE A 136 1.82 -6.91 -3.06
CA PHE A 136 1.95 -5.50 -2.72
C PHE A 136 0.92 -5.07 -1.68
N THR A 137 -0.36 -5.44 -1.84
CA THR A 137 -1.43 -5.03 -0.93
C THR A 137 -1.15 -5.48 0.51
N VAL A 138 -0.79 -6.74 0.71
CA VAL A 138 -0.43 -7.31 2.01
C VAL A 138 0.80 -6.63 2.61
N LEU A 139 1.85 -6.41 1.80
CA LEU A 139 3.07 -5.74 2.25
C LEU A 139 2.83 -4.29 2.66
N ILE A 140 1.99 -3.58 1.91
CA ILE A 140 1.63 -2.18 2.19
C ILE A 140 0.78 -2.13 3.45
N ALA A 141 -0.22 -3.01 3.59
CA ALA A 141 -1.05 -3.08 4.80
C ALA A 141 -0.19 -3.31 6.05
N LYS A 142 0.71 -4.30 6.02
CA LYS A 142 1.63 -4.59 7.14
C LYS A 142 2.53 -3.40 7.47
N ARG A 143 3.08 -2.73 6.45
CA ARG A 143 3.92 -1.54 6.64
C ARG A 143 3.13 -0.40 7.26
N ARG A 144 1.92 -0.15 6.76
CA ARG A 144 1.11 1.03 7.11
C ARG A 144 0.33 0.87 8.40
N GLN A 145 0.00 -0.35 8.82
CA GLN A 145 -0.51 -0.63 10.15
C GLN A 145 0.47 -0.12 11.23
N LYS A 146 1.74 -0.50 11.13
CA LYS A 146 2.79 -0.03 12.06
C LYS A 146 2.93 1.49 12.04
N THR A 147 2.89 2.11 10.86
CA THR A 147 2.91 3.58 10.74
C THR A 147 1.70 4.21 11.43
N MET A 148 0.50 3.66 11.25
CA MET A 148 -0.73 4.17 11.84
C MET A 148 -0.68 4.15 13.37
N GLU A 149 -0.27 3.04 13.96
CA GLU A 149 -0.09 2.90 15.41
C GLU A 149 0.88 3.95 15.97
N GLN A 150 1.99 4.18 15.28
CA GLN A 150 3.00 5.18 15.66
C GLN A 150 2.45 6.61 15.54
N GLU A 151 1.81 6.95 14.42
CA GLU A 151 1.25 8.28 14.18
C GLU A 151 0.12 8.61 15.18
N MET A 152 -0.73 7.62 15.49
CA MET A 152 -1.77 7.77 16.51
C MET A 152 -1.16 7.99 17.90
N SER A 153 -0.19 7.17 18.30
CA SER A 153 0.48 7.31 19.60
C SER A 153 1.15 8.68 19.74
N GLN A 154 1.81 9.15 18.68
CA GLN A 154 2.44 10.47 18.66
C GLN A 154 1.41 11.61 18.69
N ALA A 155 0.28 11.46 17.99
CA ALA A 155 -0.80 12.42 17.99
C ALA A 155 -1.40 12.58 19.39
N LEU A 156 -1.69 11.47 20.08
CA LEU A 156 -2.17 11.47 21.46
C LEU A 156 -1.15 12.11 22.42
N ALA A 157 0.12 11.73 22.32
CA ALA A 157 1.18 12.30 23.16
C ALA A 157 1.33 13.81 22.96
N LYS A 158 1.19 14.31 21.73
CA LYS A 158 1.25 15.75 21.43
C LYS A 158 0.07 16.50 22.03
N VAL A 159 -1.13 15.94 21.96
CA VAL A 159 -2.34 16.52 22.56
C VAL A 159 -2.19 16.58 24.08
N ALA A 160 -1.69 15.52 24.72
CA ALA A 160 -1.41 15.50 26.16
C ALA A 160 -0.35 16.55 26.59
N ARG A 161 0.74 16.69 25.82
CA ARG A 161 1.81 17.69 26.10
C ARG A 161 1.39 19.13 25.91
N LYS A 162 0.44 19.43 25.02
CA LYS A 162 -0.07 20.80 24.83
C LYS A 162 -0.82 21.30 26.06
N GLN A 163 -1.16 20.39 26.96
CA GLN A 163 -2.08 20.63 28.04
C GLN A 163 -1.46 20.47 29.42
N GLY A 164 -0.24 19.94 29.54
CA GLY A 164 0.61 20.05 30.74
C GLY A 164 1.63 21.17 30.59
#